data_AF-A0A2A5T1Y5-F1
#
_entry.id   AF-A0A2A5T1Y5-F1
#
_cell.length_a   1.000
_cell.length_b   1.000
_cell.length_c   1.000
_cell.angle_alpha   90.00
_cell.angle_beta   90.00
_cell.angle_gamma   90.00
#
_symmetry.space_group_name_H-M   'P 1'
#
loop_
_entity.id
_entity.type
_entity.pdbx_description
1 polymer ?
#
loop_
_entity_poly.entity_id
_entity_poly.type
_entity_poly.pdbx_seq_one_letter_code
_entity_poly.pdbx_strand_id
1 'polypeptide(L)' 'MIAFYQSGYRDFKTYHIHFVCRYFTNEFLKLVSYKRMLKIMRGVLVPLCSYLTHRQVIAFVDSFKL' A
#
# COMPACT_ATOMS: atom_id res chain seq x y z
N MET A 1 0.79 6.62 -2.95
CA MET A 1 0.04 6.38 -1.69
C MET A 1 -0.14 7.66 -0.89
N ILE A 2 0.92 8.46 -0.71
CA ILE A 2 0.85 9.77 -0.02
C ILE A 2 -0.19 10.68 -0.68
N ALA A 3 -0.16 10.83 -2.01
CA ALA A 3 -1.15 11.61 -2.75
C ALA A 3 -2.60 11.08 -2.60
N PHE A 4 -2.79 9.77 -2.41
CA PHE A 4 -4.12 9.20 -2.15
C PHE A 4 -4.63 9.59 -0.76
N TYR A 5 -3.79 9.46 0.27
CA TYR A 5 -4.15 9.88 1.62
C TYR A 5 -4.44 11.40 1.70
N GLN A 6 -3.64 12.21 1.01
CA GLN A 6 -3.85 13.66 0.97
C GLN A 6 -5.09 14.08 0.17
N SER A 7 -5.48 13.28 -0.82
CA SER A 7 -6.64 13.58 -1.66
C SER A 7 -7.99 13.40 -0.98
N GLY A 8 -8.03 12.79 0.22
CA GLY A 8 -9.25 12.64 1.01
C GLY A 8 -10.30 11.67 0.43
N TYR A 9 -9.97 10.93 -0.63
CA TYR A 9 -10.88 9.92 -1.17
C TYR A 9 -10.97 8.71 -0.25
N ARG A 10 -12.22 8.27 -0.03
CA ARG A 10 -12.52 7.10 0.82
C ARG A 10 -12.01 5.79 0.23
N ASP A 11 -12.11 5.65 -1.08
CA ASP A 11 -11.76 4.43 -1.81
C ASP A 11 -10.68 4.68 -2.85
N PHE A 12 -9.70 3.78 -2.89
CA PHE A 12 -8.60 3.86 -3.86
C PHE A 12 -9.09 3.77 -5.31
N LYS A 13 -10.20 3.06 -5.54
CA LYS A 13 -10.85 2.96 -6.86
C LYS A 13 -11.37 4.33 -7.33
N THR A 14 -12.03 5.06 -6.43
CA THR A 14 -12.60 6.39 -6.73
C THR A 14 -11.49 7.40 -6.97
N TYR A 15 -10.43 7.38 -6.16
CA TYR A 15 -9.22 8.18 -6.41
C TYR A 15 -8.60 7.88 -7.78
N HIS A 16 -8.45 6.60 -8.12
CA HIS A 16 -7.84 6.21 -9.38
C HIS A 16 -8.66 6.70 -10.59
N ILE A 17 -9.99 6.57 -10.55
CA ILE A 17 -10.85 7.02 -11.66
C ILE A 17 -10.95 8.56 -11.72
N HIS A 18 -11.16 9.23 -10.59
CA HIS A 18 -11.46 10.67 -10.60
C HIS A 18 -10.22 11.56 -10.62
N PHE A 19 -9.12 11.10 -10.03
CA PHE A 19 -7.88 11.88 -9.94
C PHE A 19 -6.84 11.35 -10.92
N VAL A 20 -6.50 10.05 -10.87
CA VAL A 20 -5.42 9.51 -11.70
C VAL A 20 -5.82 9.48 -13.18
N CYS A 21 -6.99 8.95 -13.53
CA CYS A 21 -7.45 8.93 -14.92
C CYS A 21 -7.78 10.34 -15.45
N ARG A 22 -8.14 11.31 -14.59
CA ARG A 22 -8.47 12.67 -15.05
C ARG A 22 -7.23 13.53 -15.30
N TYR A 23 -6.20 13.39 -14.46
CA TYR A 23 -5.00 14.24 -14.53
C TYR A 23 -3.81 13.56 -15.21
N PHE A 24 -3.78 12.23 -15.27
CA PHE A 24 -2.63 11.46 -15.79
C PHE A 24 -3.01 10.48 -16.90
N THR A 25 -4.05 10.81 -17.68
CA THR A 25 -4.67 9.94 -18.68
C THR A 25 -3.71 9.49 -19.78
N ASN A 26 -2.74 10.32 -20.17
CA ASN A 26 -1.80 9.98 -21.25
C ASN A 26 -0.50 9.34 -20.76
N GLU A 27 0.03 9.73 -19.58
CA GLU A 27 1.35 9.27 -19.14
C GLU A 27 1.30 8.02 -18.26
N PHE A 28 0.25 7.83 -17.46
CA PHE A 28 0.23 6.80 -16.41
C PHE A 28 -0.74 5.64 -16.65
N LEU A 29 -1.60 5.71 -17.67
CA LEU A 29 -2.63 4.69 -17.89
C LEU A 29 -2.01 3.29 -18.15
N LYS A 30 -0.87 3.24 -18.84
CA LYS A 30 -0.07 2.00 -19.00
C LYS A 30 0.82 1.72 -17.78
N LEU A 31 1.28 2.75 -17.09
CA LEU A 31 2.28 2.60 -16.05
C LEU A 31 1.69 2.14 -14.72
N VAL A 32 0.44 2.43 -14.33
CA VAL A 32 -0.09 1.93 -13.05
C VAL A 32 -1.58 1.61 -13.17
N SER A 33 -1.87 0.47 -13.79
CA SER A 33 -3.21 -0.11 -13.74
C SER A 33 -3.62 -0.36 -12.28
N TYR A 34 -4.86 0.00 -11.93
CA TYR A 34 -5.46 -0.23 -10.62
C TYR A 34 -5.22 -1.67 -10.13
N LYS A 35 -5.38 -2.67 -11.02
CA LYS A 35 -5.11 -4.09 -10.70
C LYS A 35 -3.65 -4.34 -10.32
N ARG A 36 -2.71 -3.73 -11.04
CA ARG A 36 -1.28 -3.88 -10.76
C ARG A 36 -0.92 -3.27 -9.41
N MET A 37 -1.48 -2.10 -9.11
CA MET A 37 -1.26 -1.44 -7.83
C MET A 37 -1.82 -2.25 -6.66
N LEU A 38 -3.02 -2.83 -6.81
CA LEU A 38 -3.61 -3.75 -5.84
C LEU A 38 -2.75 -4.99 -5.63
N LYS A 39 -2.20 -5.56 -6.71
CA LYS A 39 -1.30 -6.72 -6.64
C LYS A 39 -0.01 -6.38 -5.87
N ILE A 40 0.56 -5.20 -6.11
CA ILE A 40 1.74 -4.72 -5.39
C ILE A 40 1.42 -4.50 -3.91
N MET A 41 0.31 -3.82 -3.58
CA MET A 41 -0.08 -3.59 -2.18
C MET A 41 -0.28 -4.92 -1.43
N ARG A 42 -0.96 -5.89 -2.03
CA ARG A 42 -1.12 -7.23 -1.45
C ARG A 42 0.20 -7.99 -1.35
N GLY A 43 1.06 -7.87 -2.36
CA GLY A 43 2.38 -8.50 -2.40
C GLY A 43 3.36 -7.98 -1.35
N VAL A 44 3.21 -6.72 -0.93
CA VAL A 44 4.04 -6.12 0.13
C VAL A 44 3.43 -6.35 1.52
N LEU A 45 2.10 -6.41 1.62
CA LEU A 45 1.43 -6.57 2.91
C LEU A 45 1.80 -7.88 3.62
N VAL A 46 1.83 -8.99 2.87
CA VAL A 46 2.18 -10.31 3.43
C VAL A 46 3.59 -10.37 4.03
N PRO A 47 4.67 -10.02 3.30
CA PRO A 47 6.01 -10.02 3.87
C PRO A 47 6.18 -8.97 4.97
N LEU A 48 5.50 -7.83 4.88
CA LEU A 48 5.53 -6.80 5.92
C LEU A 48 4.89 -7.29 7.23
N CYS A 49 3.72 -7.93 7.16
CA CYS A 49 3.08 -8.54 8.32
C CYS A 49 3.96 -9.63 8.92
N SER A 50 4.53 -10.52 8.09
CA SER A 50 5.46 -11.55 8.54
C SER A 50 6.67 -10.95 9.26
N TYR A 51 7.29 -9.91 8.70
CA TYR A 51 8.40 -9.21 9.32
C TYR A 51 8.03 -8.55 10.65
N LEU A 52 6.89 -7.87 10.72
CA LEU A 52 6.43 -7.21 11.95
C LEU A 52 6.11 -8.21 13.05
N THR A 53 5.41 -9.30 12.73
CA THR A 53 5.11 -10.38 13.68
C THR A 53 6.39 -11.04 14.17
N HIS A 54 7.34 -11.32 13.28
CA HIS A 54 8.64 -11.88 13.64
C HIS A 54 9.41 -10.95 14.59
N ARG A 55 9.42 -9.63 14.31
CA ARG A 55 10.07 -8.65 15.17
C ARG A 55 9.39 -8.52 16.54
N GLN A 56 8.06 -8.62 16.60
CA GLN A 56 7.32 -8.66 17.87
C GLN A 56 7.68 -9.89 18.70
N VAL A 57 7.82 -11.06 18.07
CA VAL A 57 8.23 -12.29 18.76
C VAL A 57 9.65 -12.16 19.32
N ILE A 58 10.58 -11.58 18.56
CA ILE A 58 11.94 -11.32 19.05
C ILE A 58 11.92 -10.36 20.24
N ALA A 59 11.22 -9.22 20.12
CA ALA A 59 11.11 -8.25 21.21
C ALA A 59 10.47 -8.85 22.47
N PHE A 60 9.49 -9.75 22.30
CA PHE A 60 8.88 -10.48 23.40
C PHE A 60 9.89 -11.42 24.07
N VAL A 61 10.63 -12.23 23.32
CA VAL A 61 11.65 -13.15 23.85
C VAL A 61 12.77 -12.41 24.58
N ASP A 62 13.24 -11.29 24.03
CA ASP A 62 14.25 -10.45 24.69
C ASP A 62 13.74 -9.83 25.99
N SER A 63 12.42 -9.63 26.13
CA SER A 63 11.81 -9.14 27.37
C SER A 63 11.79 -10.17 28.51
N PHE A 64 11.98 -11.47 28.23
CA PHE A 64 12.11 -12.52 29.26
C PHE A 64 13.55 -12.78 29.70
N LYS A 65 14.52 -12.19 29.00
CA LYS A 65 15.95 -12.32 29.33
C LYS A 65 16.45 -11.21 30.27
N LEU A 66 15.59 -10.25 30.60
CA LEU A 66 15.80 -9.23 31.63
C LEU A 66 15.24 -9.73 32.96
#